data_AF-A0A8T4SDR0-F1
#
_entry.id   AF-A0A8T4SDR0-F1
#
_cell.length_a   1.000
_cell.length_b   1.000
_cell.length_c   1.000
_cell.angle_alpha   90.00
_cell.angle_beta   90.00
_cell.angle_gamma   90.00
#
_symmetry.space_group_name_H-M   'P 1'
#
loop_
_entity.id
_entity.type
_entity.pdbx_description
1 polymer ?
#
loop_
_entity_poly.entity_id
_entity_poly.type
_entity_poly.pdbx_seq_one_letter_code
_entity_poly.pdbx_strand_id
1 'polypeptide(L)' 'MLILGIDEAGRGPVLGPLVMAGALLREEDVVSLKETAFSGKTGNAGERDS' A
#
# COMPACT_ATOMS: atom_id res chain seq x y z
N MET A 1 18.07 9.66 -2.75
CA MET A 1 16.93 10.61 -2.56
C MET A 1 15.84 9.93 -1.73
N LEU A 2 14.87 10.66 -1.17
CA LEU A 2 13.70 10.03 -0.53
C LEU A 2 12.53 10.03 -1.51
N ILE A 3 11.78 8.93 -1.55
CA ILE A 3 10.60 8.75 -2.40
C ILE A 3 9.39 8.48 -1.51
N LEU A 4 8.31 9.25 -1.72
CA LEU A 4 7.04 9.08 -1.01
C LEU A 4 5.99 8.50 -1.96
N GLY A 5 5.40 7.36 -1.58
CA GLY A 5 4.19 6.82 -2.20
C GLY A 5 2.98 7.07 -1.30
N ILE A 6 1.85 7.44 -1.88
CA ILE A 6 0.58 7.67 -1.18
C ILE A 6 -0.50 6.82 -1.86
N ASP A 7 -1.35 6.19 -1.07
CA ASP A 7 -2.50 5.42 -1.56
C ASP A 7 -3.69 5.56 -0.60
N GLU A 8 -4.91 5.38 -1.11
CA GLU A 8 -6.14 5.46 -0.34
C GLU A 8 -7.05 4.24 -0.54
N ALA A 9 -7.74 3.86 0.54
CA ALA A 9 -8.72 2.77 0.54
C ALA A 9 -10.05 3.23 1.13
N GLY A 10 -11.17 2.82 0.51
CA GLY A 10 -12.51 3.13 1.01
C GLY A 10 -13.20 4.32 0.32
N ARG A 11 -12.87 4.64 -0.94
CA ARG A 11 -13.54 5.71 -1.72
C ARG A 11 -14.95 5.35 -2.25
N GLY A 12 -15.27 4.06 -2.34
CA GLY A 12 -16.55 3.55 -2.89
C GLY A 12 -17.65 3.15 -1.88
N PRO A 13 -17.35 2.69 -0.65
CA PRO A 13 -18.37 2.32 0.32
C PRO A 13 -19.24 3.50 0.77
N VAL A 14 -20.51 3.21 1.07
CA VAL A 14 -21.46 4.18 1.67
C VAL A 14 -21.19 4.35 3.17
N LEU A 15 -20.66 3.31 3.83
CA LEU A 15 -20.33 3.28 5.24
C LEU A 15 -18.89 2.80 5.44
N GLY A 16 -18.24 3.32 6.47
CA GLY A 16 -16.85 3.04 6.80
C GLY A 16 -15.91 4.22 6.52
N PRO A 17 -14.74 4.28 7.16
CA PRO A 17 -13.81 5.39 7.00
C PRO A 17 -13.06 5.30 5.66
N LEU A 18 -12.74 6.46 5.09
CA LEU A 18 -11.68 6.58 4.10
C LEU A 18 -10.35 6.54 4.85
N VAL A 19 -9.44 5.66 4.44
CA VAL A 19 -8.09 5.56 5.00
C VAL A 19 -7.08 5.97 3.94
N MET A 20 -6.17 6.87 4.31
CA MET A 20 -5.01 7.22 3.49
C MET A 20 -3.74 6.73 4.17
N ALA A 21 -2.84 6.14 3.38
CA ALA A 21 -1.54 5.65 3.83
C ALA A 21 -0.42 6.25 2.99
N GLY A 22 0.72 6.51 3.63
CA GLY A 22 1.94 6.97 2.97
C GLY A 22 3.13 6.10 3.37
N ALA A 23 3.97 5.75 2.40
CA ALA A 23 5.20 5.02 2.62
C ALA A 23 6.39 5.85 2.10
N LEU A 24 7.37 6.08 2.97
CA LEU A 24 8.59 6.82 2.65
C LEU A 24 9.76 5.86 2.55
N LEU A 25 10.46 5.91 1.43
CA LEU A 25 11.53 4.97 1.09
C LEU A 25 12.78 5.74 0.67
N ARG A 26 13.94 5.15 0.94
CA ARG A 26 15.16 5.59 0.28
C ARG A 26 15.20 5.00 -1.13
N GLU A 27 15.72 5.78 -2.06
CA GLU A 27 15.81 5.42 -3.48
C GLU A 27 16.56 4.11 -3.72
N GLU A 28 17.62 3.83 -2.95
CA GLU A 28 18.36 2.57 -2.98
C GLU A 28 17.52 1.34 -2.57
N ASP A 29 16.50 1.52 -1.74
CA ASP A 29 15.63 0.46 -1.24
C ASP A 29 14.43 0.16 -2.17
N VAL A 30 14.26 0.93 -3.25
CA VAL A 30 13.11 0.79 -4.18
C VAL A 30 13.22 -0.48 -5.04
N VAL A 31 14.44 -0.92 -5.35
CA VAL A 31 14.68 -2.08 -6.23
C VAL A 31 14.25 -3.39 -5.54
N SER A 32 14.47 -3.52 -4.23
CA SER A 32 14.07 -4.71 -3.47
C SER A 32 12.55 -4.83 -3.28
N LEU A 33 11.83 -3.70 -3.31
CA LEU A 33 10.36 -3.64 -3.25
C LEU A 33 9.66 -4.28 -4.46
N LYS A 34 10.28 -4.23 -5.65
CA LYS A 34 9.73 -4.86 -6.85
C LYS A 34 9.76 -6.38 -6.79
N GLU A 35 10.74 -6.96 -6.08
CA GLU A 35 10.89 -8.41 -6.01
C GLU A 35 9.97 -9.08 -4.97
N THR A 36 9.56 -8.34 -3.93
CA THR A 36 8.93 -8.94 -2.75
C THR A 36 7.45 -8.62 -2.55
N ALA A 37 6.89 -7.53 -3.11
CA ALA A 37 5.65 -6.97 -2.55
C ALA A 37 4.47 -6.67 -3.50
N PHE A 38 4.61 -6.70 -4.83
CA PHE A 38 3.56 -6.19 -5.73
C PHE A 38 2.79 -7.24 -6.53
N SER A 39 2.14 -8.20 -5.83
CA SER A 39 1.08 -9.06 -6.40
C SER A 39 -0.27 -8.80 -5.71
N GLY A 40 -0.57 -7.54 -5.42
CA GLY A 40 -1.66 -7.13 -4.51
C GLY A 40 -2.95 -6.63 -5.16
N LYS A 41 -3.32 -7.06 -6.38
CA LYS A 41 -4.59 -6.59 -6.99
C LYS A 41 -5.84 -7.34 -6.50
N THR A 42 -5.68 -8.44 -5.78
CA THR A 42 -6.78 -9.27 -5.22
C THR A 42 -6.30 -9.97 -3.96
N GLY A 43 -6.20 -9.23 -2.85
CA GLY A 43 -6.00 -9.83 -1.53
C GLY A 43 -7.29 -9.72 -0.72
N ASN A 44 -7.83 -10.84 -0.27
CA ASN A 44 -8.99 -10.87 0.63
C ASN A 44 -8.65 -10.13 1.93
N ALA A 45 -9.59 -9.34 2.45
CA ALA A 45 -9.38 -8.50 3.62
C ALA A 45 -8.96 -9.27 4.89
N GLY A 46 -9.22 -10.58 4.95
CA GLY A 46 -8.89 -11.44 6.09
C GLY A 46 -7.44 -11.92 6.19
N GLU A 47 -6.59 -11.62 5.21
CA GLU A 47 -5.22 -12.18 5.11
C GLU A 47 -4.13 -11.11 5.36
N ARG A 48 -4.53 -9.88 5.73
CA ARG A 48 -3.62 -8.72 5.84
C ARG A 48 -3.10 -8.46 7.27
N ASP A 49 -3.65 -9.15 8.27
CA ASP A 49 -3.35 -8.95 9.70
C ASP A 49 -2.69 -10.18 10.37
N SER A 50 -2.41 -11.25 9.63
CA SER A 50 -1.76 -12.47 10.14
C SER A 50 -0.24 -12.46 9.97
#